data_AF-A0A7C6QKN6-F1
#
_entry.id   AF-A0A7C6QKN6-F1
#
_cell.length_a   1.000
_cell.length_b   1.000
_cell.length_c   1.000
_cell.angle_alpha   90.00
_cell.angle_beta   90.00
_cell.angle_gamma   90.00
#
_symmetry.space_group_name_H-M   'P 1'
#
loop_
_entity.id
_entity.type
_entity.pdbx_description
1 polymer ?
#
loop_
_entity_poly.entity_id
_entity_poly.type
_entity_poly.pdbx_seq_one_letter_code
_entity_poly.pdbx_strand_id
1 'polypeptide(L)'
;MRKHWWLVAVLLVFLMALPVFANQAIKIYINGQEVQTDVAPQVINGRTLVPLRAIAEYLGSQVDYDTKTNTVNISGKSGLDVVEAISAEWATAGHASGGHPLSYAGIRSGCTPCHSGNMLQRALTDNPFNPAFESVEGGKYAFDPHDAEMPTPIDCATCHSGTGAQIMETGVVPGKFNVFEPGTDWEVGNANALCFTCHNGRRNVKAIYESWVTEGATRQRSYPHHAVGALVTGKGGMEYPDATYRHTVAHENLGCVGCHMPNTNGYVSHKFSEVDIATCQKCHGAGMTDLHMGGGLQKDLEGKLAELEQLLLSKVPGAVRIGTGNSDFPFVDKDNQLIDINTLPVEVLVGAYNYVIVKQELDEFGKGVHNPSYARSLLDESIQRLK
;
A
#
# COMPACT_ATOMS: atom_id res chain seq x y z
N MET A 1 -38.90 -35.54 77.65
CA MET A 1 -38.02 -34.62 76.91
C MET A 1 -36.97 -35.42 76.13
N ARG A 2 -37.21 -35.74 74.85
CA ARG A 2 -36.22 -36.44 74.00
C ARG A 2 -35.17 -35.42 73.56
N LYS A 3 -33.93 -35.52 74.05
CA LYS A 3 -32.86 -34.56 73.72
C LYS A 3 -32.52 -34.68 72.22
N HIS A 4 -32.63 -33.58 71.47
CA HIS A 4 -32.43 -33.53 70.01
C HIS A 4 -30.94 -33.40 69.64
N TRP A 5 -30.11 -34.36 70.06
CA TRP A 5 -28.66 -34.37 69.78
C TRP A 5 -28.34 -34.41 68.28
N TRP A 6 -29.28 -34.92 67.47
CA TRP A 6 -29.15 -34.97 66.02
C TRP A 6 -29.16 -33.58 65.36
N LEU A 7 -29.85 -32.58 65.92
CA LEU A 7 -29.85 -31.22 65.36
C LEU A 7 -28.49 -30.53 65.52
N VAL A 8 -27.78 -30.80 66.62
CA VAL A 8 -26.43 -30.26 66.87
C VAL A 8 -25.41 -30.91 65.94
N ALA A 9 -25.53 -32.21 65.68
CA ALA A 9 -24.68 -32.92 64.73
C ALA A 9 -24.88 -32.44 63.28
N VAL A 10 -26.13 -32.20 62.86
CA VAL A 10 -26.44 -31.66 61.52
C VAL A 10 -25.90 -30.23 61.37
N LEU A 11 -26.02 -29.39 62.40
CA LEU A 11 -25.47 -28.04 62.39
C LEU A 11 -23.94 -28.04 62.30
N LEU A 12 -23.25 -28.95 63.01
CA LEU A 12 -21.79 -29.10 62.96
C LEU A 12 -21.28 -29.61 61.60
N VAL A 13 -22.01 -30.51 60.94
CA VAL A 13 -21.67 -30.96 59.57
C VAL A 13 -21.84 -29.82 58.57
N PHE A 14 -22.84 -28.95 58.76
CA PHE A 14 -23.04 -27.77 57.90
C PHE A 14 -21.99 -26.67 58.14
N LEU A 15 -21.50 -26.53 59.38
CA LEU A 15 -20.42 -25.60 59.74
C LEU A 15 -19.02 -26.05 59.29
N MET A 16 -18.83 -27.33 58.92
CA MET A 16 -17.57 -27.85 58.37
C MET A 16 -17.47 -27.80 56.84
N ALA A 17 -18.51 -27.34 56.13
CA ALA A 17 -18.45 -27.07 54.70
C ALA A 17 -17.70 -25.76 54.44
N LEU A 18 -16.38 -25.78 54.56
CA LEU A 18 -15.55 -24.68 54.08
C LEU A 18 -15.74 -24.55 52.56
N PRO A 19 -16.04 -23.36 52.02
CA PRO A 19 -16.05 -23.17 50.58
C PRO A 19 -14.64 -23.44 50.05
N VAL A 20 -14.50 -24.54 49.31
CA VAL A 20 -13.29 -24.77 48.51
C VAL A 20 -13.40 -23.82 47.32
N PHE A 21 -12.75 -22.67 47.43
CA PHE A 21 -12.57 -21.79 46.28
C PHE A 21 -11.68 -22.53 45.27
N ALA A 22 -12.27 -22.95 44.15
CA ALA A 22 -11.50 -23.46 43.03
C ALA A 22 -10.47 -22.40 42.63
N ASN A 23 -9.20 -22.76 42.66
CA ASN A 23 -8.13 -21.86 42.25
C ASN A 23 -8.36 -21.52 40.78
N GLN A 24 -8.59 -20.24 40.45
CA GLN A 24 -8.84 -19.83 39.07
C GLN A 24 -7.62 -20.22 38.22
N ALA A 25 -7.87 -20.90 37.10
CA ALA A 25 -6.80 -21.28 36.18
C ALA A 25 -6.09 -20.01 35.69
N ILE A 26 -4.77 -19.98 35.84
CA ILE A 26 -3.95 -18.86 35.37
C ILE A 26 -3.93 -18.91 33.85
N LYS A 27 -4.44 -17.86 33.21
CA LYS A 27 -4.45 -17.71 31.76
C LYS A 27 -3.26 -16.90 31.29
N ILE A 28 -2.72 -17.25 30.12
CA ILE A 28 -1.65 -16.49 29.46
C ILE A 28 -2.26 -15.73 28.30
N TYR A 29 -1.99 -14.43 28.23
CA TYR A 29 -2.35 -13.58 27.10
C TYR A 29 -1.07 -12.99 26.50
N ILE A 30 -0.91 -13.11 25.18
CA ILE A 30 0.15 -12.43 24.43
C ILE A 30 -0.54 -11.62 23.33
N ASN A 31 -0.23 -10.31 23.25
CA ASN A 31 -0.87 -9.37 22.32
C ASN A 31 -2.42 -9.41 22.33
N GLY A 32 -3.00 -9.61 23.52
CA GLY A 32 -4.46 -9.68 23.70
C GLY A 32 -5.12 -11.01 23.31
N GLN A 33 -4.37 -11.97 22.76
CA GLN A 33 -4.86 -13.32 22.46
C GLN A 33 -4.50 -14.31 23.57
N GLU A 34 -5.46 -15.16 23.95
CA GLU A 34 -5.25 -16.22 24.94
C GLU A 34 -4.40 -17.35 24.34
N VAL A 35 -3.26 -17.65 24.97
CA VAL A 35 -2.35 -18.71 24.53
C VAL A 35 -2.72 -20.01 25.23
N GLN A 36 -3.10 -21.01 24.45
CA GLN A 36 -3.34 -22.36 24.95
C GLN A 36 -2.00 -23.05 25.21
N THR A 37 -1.85 -23.64 26.40
CA THR A 37 -0.64 -24.37 26.78
C THR A 37 -0.96 -25.81 27.12
N ASP A 38 -0.05 -26.71 26.76
CA ASP A 38 -0.10 -28.14 27.06
C ASP A 38 0.06 -28.41 28.57
N VAL A 39 0.84 -27.58 29.24
CA VAL A 39 1.00 -27.56 30.70
C VAL A 39 0.40 -26.25 31.24
N ALA A 40 -0.55 -26.33 32.17
CA ALA A 40 -1.11 -25.14 32.79
C ALA A 40 -0.04 -24.40 33.64
N PRO A 41 -0.03 -23.05 33.69
CA PRO A 41 0.85 -22.31 34.59
C PRO A 41 0.63 -22.70 36.05
N GLN A 42 1.72 -22.75 36.83
CA GLN A 42 1.71 -23.24 38.21
C GLN A 42 2.30 -22.22 39.17
N VAL A 43 1.74 -22.12 40.37
CA VAL A 43 2.35 -21.32 41.45
C VAL A 43 3.26 -22.22 42.28
N ILE A 44 4.56 -22.00 42.21
CA ILE A 44 5.57 -22.73 42.99
C ILE A 44 6.34 -21.72 43.84
N ASN A 45 6.37 -21.94 45.16
CA ASN A 45 7.07 -21.06 46.12
C ASN A 45 6.68 -19.57 45.97
N GLY A 46 5.39 -19.30 45.75
CA GLY A 46 4.88 -17.94 45.56
C GLY A 46 5.23 -17.28 44.22
N ARG A 47 5.81 -18.03 43.27
CA ARG A 47 6.10 -17.55 41.91
C ARG A 47 5.23 -18.30 40.91
N THR A 48 4.65 -17.57 39.98
CA THR A 48 3.96 -18.18 38.83
C THR A 48 5.00 -18.61 37.80
N LEU A 49 5.11 -19.92 37.59
CA LEU A 49 5.87 -20.51 36.50
C LEU A 49 4.95 -20.70 35.30
N VAL A 50 5.42 -20.23 34.15
CA VAL A 50 4.72 -20.31 32.87
C VAL A 50 5.47 -21.23 31.91
N PRO A 51 4.78 -21.97 31.02
CA PRO A 51 5.44 -22.86 30.06
C PRO A 51 6.32 -22.08 29.08
N LEU A 52 7.64 -22.23 29.22
CA LEU A 52 8.63 -21.54 28.39
C LEU A 52 8.45 -21.82 26.89
N ARG A 53 8.22 -23.09 26.52
CA ARG A 53 8.03 -23.50 25.13
C ARG A 53 6.85 -22.79 24.49
N ALA A 54 5.68 -22.81 25.16
CA ALA A 54 4.48 -22.18 24.60
C ALA A 54 4.66 -20.68 24.37
N ILE A 55 5.36 -19.98 25.27
CA ILE A 55 5.67 -18.56 25.11
C ILE A 55 6.67 -18.35 23.98
N ALA A 56 7.78 -19.08 23.97
CA ALA A 56 8.83 -18.92 22.98
C ALA A 56 8.36 -19.27 21.56
N GLU A 57 7.58 -20.35 21.39
CA GLU A 57 6.99 -20.74 20.11
C GLU A 57 5.92 -19.77 19.63
N TYR A 58 5.08 -19.25 20.54
CA TYR A 58 4.14 -18.18 20.20
C TYR A 58 4.87 -16.92 19.70
N LEU A 59 6.07 -16.64 20.25
CA LEU A 59 6.94 -15.55 19.83
C LEU A 59 7.82 -15.90 18.60
N GLY A 60 7.59 -17.04 17.95
CA GLY A 60 8.26 -17.43 16.70
C GLY A 60 9.60 -18.15 16.86
N SER A 61 9.98 -18.51 18.10
CA SER A 61 11.21 -19.26 18.37
C SER A 61 10.95 -20.76 18.41
N GLN A 62 11.89 -21.56 17.92
CA GLN A 62 11.91 -23.01 18.12
C GLN A 62 12.59 -23.35 19.45
N VAL A 63 12.02 -24.29 20.19
CA VAL A 63 12.56 -24.72 21.48
C VAL A 63 12.90 -26.21 21.46
N ASP A 64 14.19 -26.50 21.48
CA ASP A 64 14.73 -27.85 21.62
C ASP A 64 15.24 -28.08 23.05
N TYR A 65 15.16 -29.32 23.53
CA TYR A 65 15.68 -29.70 24.85
C TYR A 65 16.71 -30.82 24.71
N ASP A 66 17.96 -30.49 24.99
CA ASP A 66 19.04 -31.47 25.04
C ASP A 66 19.03 -32.19 26.40
N THR A 67 18.45 -33.39 26.39
CA THR A 67 18.39 -34.27 27.55
C THR A 67 19.75 -34.72 28.08
N LYS A 68 20.83 -34.68 27.27
CA LYS A 68 22.17 -35.10 27.71
C LYS A 68 22.83 -34.03 28.56
N THR A 69 22.58 -32.77 28.25
CA THR A 69 23.16 -31.62 28.95
C THR A 69 22.16 -30.91 29.86
N ASN A 70 20.89 -31.35 29.87
CA ASN A 70 19.76 -30.67 30.48
C ASN A 70 19.65 -29.20 30.06
N THR A 71 19.96 -28.92 28.78
CA THR A 71 19.99 -27.56 28.23
C THR A 71 18.78 -27.33 27.34
N VAL A 72 18.09 -26.22 27.56
CA VAL A 72 17.06 -25.72 26.63
C VAL A 72 17.75 -24.87 25.58
N ASN A 73 17.67 -25.27 24.32
CA ASN A 73 18.14 -24.51 23.17
C ASN A 73 16.94 -23.77 22.56
N ILE A 74 16.97 -22.45 22.60
CA ILE A 74 15.99 -21.62 21.90
C ILE A 74 16.68 -21.09 20.65
N SER A 75 16.15 -21.41 19.49
CA SER A 75 16.70 -21.03 18.19
C SER A 75 15.60 -20.50 17.29
N GLY A 76 15.93 -19.55 16.41
CA GLY A 76 14.95 -18.81 15.63
C GLY A 76 15.15 -17.32 15.86
N LYS A 77 14.60 -16.49 14.97
CA LYS A 77 14.70 -15.03 15.15
C LYS A 77 13.89 -14.66 16.38
N SER A 78 14.52 -14.03 17.36
CA SER A 78 13.80 -13.42 18.46
C SER A 78 12.87 -12.32 17.91
N GLY A 79 11.83 -11.94 18.65
CA GLY A 79 11.01 -10.78 18.27
C GLY A 79 11.84 -9.51 18.07
N LEU A 80 12.95 -9.38 18.82
CA LEU A 80 13.91 -8.30 18.64
C LEU A 80 14.66 -8.42 17.31
N ASP A 81 15.14 -9.62 16.94
CA ASP A 81 15.84 -9.85 15.66
C ASP A 81 14.94 -9.56 14.46
N VAL A 82 13.64 -9.84 14.57
CA VAL A 82 12.65 -9.49 13.55
C VAL A 82 12.48 -7.98 13.45
N VAL A 83 12.32 -7.28 14.59
CA VAL A 83 12.19 -5.82 14.62
C VAL A 83 13.46 -5.14 14.09
N GLU A 84 14.64 -5.63 14.44
CA GLU A 84 15.92 -5.13 13.93
C GLU A 84 16.04 -5.36 12.41
N ALA A 85 15.65 -6.54 11.92
CA ALA A 85 15.65 -6.83 10.49
C ALA A 85 14.69 -5.92 9.72
N ILE A 86 13.45 -5.75 10.20
CA ILE A 86 12.47 -4.84 9.59
C ILE A 86 12.99 -3.40 9.62
N SER A 87 13.58 -2.96 10.74
CA SER A 87 14.11 -1.60 10.88
C SER A 87 15.28 -1.34 9.92
N ALA A 88 16.14 -2.33 9.72
CA ALA A 88 17.25 -2.25 8.77
C ALA A 88 16.75 -2.20 7.31
N GLU A 89 15.76 -3.03 6.96
CA GLU A 89 15.13 -2.99 5.64
C GLU A 89 14.45 -1.65 5.38
N TRP A 90 13.65 -1.19 6.35
CA TRP A 90 12.97 0.10 6.29
C TRP A 90 13.97 1.22 6.05
N ALA A 91 15.07 1.29 6.78
CA ALA A 91 16.10 2.34 6.63
C ALA A 91 16.65 2.47 5.19
N THR A 92 16.58 1.40 4.39
CA THR A 92 16.99 1.39 2.97
C THR A 92 15.84 1.56 1.98
N ALA A 93 14.59 1.49 2.46
CA ALA A 93 13.43 1.66 1.62
C ALA A 93 13.27 3.12 1.19
N GLY A 94 12.71 3.32 -0.02
CA GLY A 94 12.36 4.65 -0.53
C GLY A 94 11.37 5.42 0.37
N HIS A 95 10.66 4.72 1.26
CA HIS A 95 9.74 5.33 2.23
C HIS A 95 10.45 5.95 3.45
N ALA A 96 11.60 5.43 3.87
CA ALA A 96 12.29 5.88 5.08
C ALA A 96 13.25 7.05 4.87
N SER A 97 13.63 7.32 3.62
CA SER A 97 14.68 8.29 3.31
C SER A 97 14.25 9.73 3.65
N GLY A 98 14.69 10.22 4.81
CA GLY A 98 14.49 11.59 5.31
C GLY A 98 15.18 12.72 4.51
N GLY A 99 15.56 12.46 3.26
CA GLY A 99 16.11 13.43 2.31
C GLY A 99 15.48 13.39 0.92
N HIS A 100 14.40 12.63 0.72
CA HIS A 100 13.78 12.41 -0.59
C HIS A 100 12.61 13.38 -0.89
N PRO A 101 12.12 13.44 -2.15
CA PRO A 101 10.97 14.25 -2.56
C PRO A 101 9.70 14.04 -1.73
N LEU A 102 9.57 12.91 -1.02
CA LEU A 102 8.52 12.68 -0.03
C LEU A 102 8.57 13.75 1.08
N SER A 103 9.72 13.99 1.71
CA SER A 103 9.83 15.01 2.76
C SER A 103 9.64 16.45 2.23
N TYR A 104 10.19 16.76 1.05
CA TYR A 104 10.04 18.09 0.43
C TYR A 104 8.61 18.34 -0.08
N ALA A 105 7.95 17.34 -0.63
CA ALA A 105 6.55 17.47 -1.02
C ALA A 105 5.65 17.47 0.22
N GLY A 106 6.05 16.79 1.30
CA GLY A 106 5.36 16.74 2.59
C GLY A 106 5.16 18.10 3.24
N ILE A 107 5.99 19.10 2.94
CA ILE A 107 5.83 20.49 3.43
C ILE A 107 4.92 21.37 2.55
N ARG A 108 4.47 20.87 1.38
CA ARG A 108 3.62 21.65 0.46
C ARG A 108 2.16 21.31 0.70
N SER A 109 1.30 22.32 0.89
CA SER A 109 -0.13 22.14 1.24
C SER A 109 -0.86 21.14 0.35
N GLY A 110 -0.61 21.18 -0.96
CA GLY A 110 -1.26 20.26 -1.92
C GLY A 110 -0.59 18.92 -2.15
N CYS A 111 0.48 18.61 -1.40
CA CYS A 111 1.17 17.33 -1.49
C CYS A 111 1.27 16.64 -0.12
N THR A 112 1.17 17.39 0.98
CA THR A 112 1.28 16.89 2.35
C THR A 112 0.42 15.67 2.66
N PRO A 113 -0.83 15.54 2.14
CA PRO A 113 -1.64 14.38 2.48
C PRO A 113 -1.14 13.02 2.00
N CYS A 114 -0.31 12.97 0.96
CA CYS A 114 0.27 11.72 0.44
C CYS A 114 1.77 11.61 0.72
N HIS A 115 2.39 12.70 1.19
CA HIS A 115 3.84 12.83 1.34
C HIS A 115 4.28 13.04 2.80
N SER A 116 3.33 13.15 3.74
CA SER A 116 3.58 13.30 5.18
C SER A 116 2.75 12.28 5.97
N GLY A 117 3.40 11.56 6.89
CA GLY A 117 2.78 10.44 7.62
C GLY A 117 1.61 10.87 8.50
N ASN A 118 1.83 11.88 9.34
CA ASN A 118 0.80 12.44 10.20
C ASN A 118 -0.35 13.10 9.41
N MET A 119 -0.06 13.72 8.26
CA MET A 119 -1.10 14.34 7.43
C MET A 119 -1.89 13.32 6.63
N LEU A 120 -1.27 12.21 6.20
CA LEU A 120 -1.99 11.07 5.64
C LEU A 120 -2.95 10.49 6.67
N GLN A 121 -2.48 10.20 7.89
CA GLN A 121 -3.35 9.72 8.96
C GLN A 121 -4.52 10.68 9.22
N ARG A 122 -4.25 11.98 9.32
CA ARG A 122 -5.30 13.01 9.49
C ARG A 122 -6.27 13.04 8.30
N ALA A 123 -5.77 12.95 7.08
CA ALA A 123 -6.58 12.88 5.86
C ALA A 123 -7.47 11.63 5.80
N LEU A 124 -6.97 10.52 6.33
CA LEU A 124 -7.71 9.26 6.41
C LEU A 124 -8.78 9.29 7.50
N THR A 125 -8.62 10.08 8.57
CA THR A 125 -9.68 10.25 9.58
C THR A 125 -10.86 11.09 9.08
N ASP A 126 -12.08 10.62 9.33
CA ASP A 126 -13.33 11.39 9.11
C ASP A 126 -13.58 12.34 10.30
N ASN A 127 -12.59 13.17 10.59
CA ASN A 127 -12.68 14.16 11.66
C ASN A 127 -13.47 15.38 11.15
N PRO A 128 -14.63 15.73 11.73
CA PRO A 128 -15.44 16.88 11.29
C PRO A 128 -14.76 18.24 11.51
N PHE A 129 -13.65 18.28 12.27
CA PHE A 129 -12.79 19.46 12.42
C PHE A 129 -11.64 19.49 11.41
N ASN A 130 -11.52 18.45 10.58
CA ASN A 130 -10.60 18.42 9.47
C ASN A 130 -11.38 18.74 8.19
N PRO A 131 -11.15 19.88 7.53
CA PRO A 131 -11.87 20.18 6.29
C PRO A 131 -11.61 19.03 5.30
N ALA A 132 -12.70 18.55 4.70
CA ALA A 132 -12.69 17.37 3.85
C ALA A 132 -11.62 17.49 2.75
N PHE A 133 -11.23 16.33 2.23
CA PHE A 133 -10.43 16.18 1.00
C PHE A 133 -11.16 16.70 -0.26
N GLU A 134 -12.10 17.62 -0.09
CA GLU A 134 -12.82 18.24 -1.19
C GLU A 134 -11.84 19.13 -1.95
N SER A 135 -11.68 18.77 -3.21
CA SER A 135 -10.98 19.56 -4.20
C SER A 135 -11.56 20.96 -4.22
N VAL A 136 -10.88 21.91 -3.57
CA VAL A 136 -11.14 23.31 -3.87
C VAL A 136 -10.67 23.51 -5.30
N GLU A 137 -11.58 24.02 -6.12
CA GLU A 137 -11.37 24.38 -7.52
C GLU A 137 -10.00 25.07 -7.70
N GLY A 138 -9.18 24.57 -8.63
CA GLY A 138 -7.82 25.10 -8.85
C GLY A 138 -6.69 24.44 -8.05
N GLY A 139 -6.91 23.26 -7.48
CA GLY A 139 -5.83 22.42 -6.92
C GLY A 139 -5.28 22.88 -5.57
N LYS A 140 -6.00 23.76 -4.88
CA LYS A 140 -5.72 24.10 -3.49
C LYS A 140 -6.53 23.15 -2.61
N TYR A 141 -5.87 22.49 -1.67
CA TYR A 141 -6.54 21.67 -0.67
C TYR A 141 -6.98 22.60 0.46
N ALA A 142 -8.13 22.33 1.08
CA ALA A 142 -8.73 23.16 2.13
C ALA A 142 -7.92 23.21 3.46
N PHE A 143 -6.66 22.77 3.44
CA PHE A 143 -5.74 22.85 4.57
C PHE A 143 -5.13 24.25 4.65
N ASP A 144 -5.30 24.88 5.81
CA ASP A 144 -4.53 26.05 6.18
C ASP A 144 -3.04 25.65 6.26
N PRO A 145 -2.13 26.32 5.53
CA PRO A 145 -0.69 26.07 5.62
C PRO A 145 -0.10 26.22 7.05
N HIS A 146 -0.83 26.81 8.00
CA HIS A 146 -0.45 26.85 9.43
C HIS A 146 -0.65 25.53 10.18
N ASP A 147 -1.49 24.60 9.69
CA ASP A 147 -1.62 23.25 10.28
C ASP A 147 -0.48 22.31 9.87
N ALA A 148 0.36 22.73 8.91
CA ALA A 148 1.50 21.98 8.41
C ALA A 148 2.78 22.19 9.25
N GLU A 149 2.68 22.73 10.47
CA GLU A 149 3.85 23.15 11.26
C GLU A 149 4.82 22.01 11.64
N MET A 150 4.43 20.74 11.53
CA MET A 150 5.33 19.59 11.72
C MET A 150 4.95 18.40 10.83
N PRO A 151 5.26 18.40 9.52
CA PRO A 151 5.07 17.21 8.70
C PRO A 151 6.06 16.14 9.14
N THR A 152 5.57 14.92 9.34
CA THR A 152 6.42 13.77 9.66
C THR A 152 6.73 12.99 8.40
N PRO A 153 7.92 12.38 8.28
CA PRO A 153 8.15 11.35 7.29
C PRO A 153 7.07 10.26 7.37
N ILE A 154 6.86 9.55 6.25
CA ILE A 154 6.16 8.26 6.30
C ILE A 154 6.97 7.35 7.22
N ASP A 155 6.31 6.68 8.14
CA ASP A 155 6.93 5.86 9.19
C ASP A 155 6.06 4.64 9.52
N CYS A 156 6.52 3.83 10.49
CA CYS A 156 5.80 2.64 10.93
C CYS A 156 4.38 2.97 11.40
N ALA A 157 4.19 4.10 12.10
CA ALA A 157 2.89 4.50 12.63
C ALA A 157 1.93 4.83 11.49
N THR A 158 2.41 5.45 10.41
CA THR A 158 1.62 5.82 9.23
C THR A 158 0.81 4.63 8.70
N CYS A 159 1.44 3.45 8.64
CA CYS A 159 0.80 2.24 8.14
C CYS A 159 0.16 1.40 9.26
N HIS A 160 0.87 1.19 10.38
CA HIS A 160 0.47 0.20 11.39
C HIS A 160 -0.33 0.77 12.56
N SER A 161 -0.75 2.04 12.51
CA SER A 161 -1.61 2.62 13.55
C SER A 161 -2.81 3.38 12.97
N GLY A 162 -3.83 3.58 13.81
CA GLY A 162 -5.04 4.33 13.45
C GLY A 162 -5.71 3.82 12.17
N THR A 163 -6.08 4.75 11.29
CA THR A 163 -6.78 4.43 10.04
C THR A 163 -5.93 3.64 9.05
N GLY A 164 -4.60 3.75 9.09
CA GLY A 164 -3.72 2.92 8.27
C GLY A 164 -3.89 1.43 8.57
N ALA A 165 -3.90 1.08 9.86
CA ALA A 165 -4.14 -0.29 10.31
C ALA A 165 -5.54 -0.77 9.94
N GLN A 166 -6.55 0.09 10.09
CA GLN A 166 -7.94 -0.23 9.72
C GLN A 166 -8.08 -0.52 8.23
N ILE A 167 -7.45 0.27 7.36
CA ILE A 167 -7.50 0.05 5.90
C ILE A 167 -6.85 -1.28 5.51
N MET A 168 -5.73 -1.65 6.14
CA MET A 168 -5.12 -2.96 5.89
C MET A 168 -6.01 -4.12 6.38
N GLU A 169 -6.75 -3.93 7.48
CA GLU A 169 -7.66 -4.92 8.02
C GLU A 169 -8.92 -5.07 7.17
N THR A 170 -9.52 -3.97 6.72
CA THR A 170 -10.74 -4.00 5.92
C THR A 170 -10.47 -4.32 4.45
N GLY A 171 -9.28 -4.00 3.94
CA GLY A 171 -8.96 -4.12 2.52
C GLY A 171 -9.72 -3.13 1.64
N VAL A 172 -10.16 -2.01 2.20
CA VAL A 172 -10.97 -1.00 1.51
C VAL A 172 -10.21 0.31 1.40
N VAL A 173 -10.06 0.81 0.16
CA VAL A 173 -9.58 2.17 -0.11
C VAL A 173 -10.76 3.13 0.11
N PRO A 174 -10.67 4.10 1.02
CA PRO A 174 -11.76 5.06 1.25
C PRO A 174 -12.08 5.86 -0.01
N GLY A 175 -13.36 6.16 -0.26
CA GLY A 175 -13.79 6.80 -1.51
C GLY A 175 -13.19 8.18 -1.79
N LYS A 176 -12.71 8.89 -0.76
CA LYS A 176 -11.92 10.14 -0.91
C LYS A 176 -10.54 9.93 -1.56
N PHE A 177 -10.03 8.69 -1.55
CA PHE A 177 -8.82 8.26 -2.23
C PHE A 177 -9.11 7.40 -3.47
N ASN A 178 -10.36 7.04 -3.73
CA ASN A 178 -10.73 6.37 -4.98
C ASN A 178 -10.71 7.36 -6.14
N VAL A 179 -9.62 7.39 -6.91
CA VAL A 179 -9.52 8.31 -8.05
C VAL A 179 -10.24 7.82 -9.30
N PHE A 180 -10.64 6.55 -9.35
CA PHE A 180 -11.38 6.00 -10.48
C PHE A 180 -12.86 6.37 -10.38
N GLU A 181 -13.41 6.29 -9.17
CA GLU A 181 -14.78 6.65 -8.84
C GLU A 181 -14.81 7.44 -7.52
N PRO A 182 -14.55 8.76 -7.57
CA PRO A 182 -14.52 9.57 -6.35
C PRO A 182 -15.82 9.49 -5.55
N GLY A 183 -15.68 9.28 -4.25
CA GLY A 183 -16.82 9.17 -3.33
C GLY A 183 -17.37 7.75 -3.17
N THR A 184 -16.86 6.76 -3.90
CA THR A 184 -17.19 5.34 -3.68
C THR A 184 -16.01 4.61 -3.07
N ASP A 185 -16.26 3.85 -2.00
CA ASP A 185 -15.25 2.98 -1.40
C ASP A 185 -14.84 1.90 -2.40
N TRP A 186 -13.55 1.59 -2.43
CA TRP A 186 -12.98 0.64 -3.38
C TRP A 186 -12.38 -0.56 -2.66
N GLU A 187 -13.09 -1.69 -2.77
CA GLU A 187 -12.66 -2.98 -2.22
C GLU A 187 -11.55 -3.59 -3.10
N VAL A 188 -10.34 -3.67 -2.54
CA VAL A 188 -9.17 -4.28 -3.21
C VAL A 188 -8.62 -5.48 -2.43
N GLY A 189 -9.06 -5.64 -1.17
CA GLY A 189 -8.68 -6.73 -0.29
C GLY A 189 -7.26 -6.63 0.26
N ASN A 190 -7.09 -7.22 1.45
CA ASN A 190 -5.81 -7.35 2.16
C ASN A 190 -5.12 -6.00 2.40
N ALA A 191 -3.82 -6.04 2.73
CA ALA A 191 -2.99 -4.85 2.93
C ALA A 191 -2.72 -4.03 1.66
N ASN A 192 -3.21 -4.45 0.48
CA ASN A 192 -3.05 -3.71 -0.77
C ASN A 192 -3.79 -2.36 -0.76
N ALA A 193 -4.91 -2.28 -0.03
CA ALA A 193 -5.71 -1.06 0.08
C ALA A 193 -4.89 0.13 0.55
N LEU A 194 -4.01 -0.09 1.51
CA LEU A 194 -3.15 0.98 2.01
C LEU A 194 -2.16 1.47 0.95
N CYS A 195 -1.63 0.58 0.11
CA CYS A 195 -0.73 0.97 -0.98
C CYS A 195 -1.47 1.89 -1.97
N PHE A 196 -2.70 1.52 -2.33
CA PHE A 196 -3.50 2.27 -3.27
C PHE A 196 -3.91 3.66 -2.76
N THR A 197 -3.87 3.98 -1.46
CA THR A 197 -4.17 5.37 -1.02
C THR A 197 -3.16 6.40 -1.53
N CYS A 198 -1.96 5.96 -1.90
CA CYS A 198 -0.89 6.82 -2.41
C CYS A 198 -0.48 6.48 -3.85
N HIS A 199 -0.58 5.21 -4.23
CA HIS A 199 -0.09 4.69 -5.50
C HIS A 199 -1.18 4.51 -6.57
N ASN A 200 -2.30 5.23 -6.53
CA ASN A 200 -3.39 5.06 -7.51
C ASN A 200 -3.62 6.27 -8.45
N GLY A 201 -2.70 7.22 -8.50
CA GLY A 201 -2.89 8.49 -9.22
C GLY A 201 -3.50 9.56 -8.31
N ARG A 202 -3.44 10.84 -8.71
CA ARG A 202 -3.93 11.96 -7.85
C ARG A 202 -5.28 12.54 -8.25
N ARG A 203 -5.76 12.23 -9.45
CA ARG A 203 -6.85 12.95 -10.09
C ARG A 203 -7.78 11.99 -10.79
N ASN A 204 -9.06 12.36 -10.81
CA ASN A 204 -10.09 11.62 -11.52
C ASN A 204 -9.85 11.68 -13.03
N VAL A 205 -9.42 10.57 -13.59
CA VAL A 205 -9.13 10.38 -15.02
C VAL A 205 -10.37 10.66 -15.88
N LYS A 206 -11.56 10.22 -15.44
CA LYS A 206 -12.82 10.49 -16.13
C LYS A 206 -13.14 11.98 -16.18
N ALA A 207 -12.97 12.69 -15.08
CA ALA A 207 -13.19 14.14 -15.03
C ALA A 207 -12.19 14.92 -15.90
N ILE A 208 -10.93 14.44 -15.97
CA ILE A 208 -9.93 15.00 -16.89
C ILE A 208 -10.38 14.81 -18.34
N TYR A 209 -10.75 13.59 -18.73
CA TYR A 209 -11.24 13.29 -20.07
C TYR A 209 -12.46 14.13 -20.44
N GLU A 210 -13.45 14.22 -19.55
CA GLU A 210 -14.65 15.04 -19.72
C GLU A 210 -14.29 16.52 -19.96
N SER A 211 -13.30 17.05 -19.26
CA SER A 211 -12.81 18.42 -19.48
C SER A 211 -12.21 18.64 -20.87
N TRP A 212 -11.67 17.59 -21.50
CA TRP A 212 -11.02 17.68 -22.81
C TRP A 212 -12.01 17.61 -23.97
N VAL A 213 -13.07 16.83 -23.82
CA VAL A 213 -14.11 16.63 -24.86
C VAL A 213 -15.24 17.66 -24.79
N THR A 214 -15.41 18.35 -23.66
CA THR A 214 -16.47 19.34 -23.50
C THR A 214 -16.11 20.65 -24.20
N GLU A 215 -16.95 21.07 -25.15
CA GLU A 215 -16.77 22.33 -25.88
C GLU A 215 -16.87 23.54 -24.92
N GLY A 216 -15.94 24.49 -25.06
CA GLY A 216 -15.89 25.70 -24.23
C GLY A 216 -15.40 25.49 -22.79
N ALA A 217 -15.14 24.25 -22.36
CA ALA A 217 -14.55 23.98 -21.05
C ALA A 217 -13.05 24.32 -21.03
N THR A 218 -12.57 24.78 -19.87
CA THR A 218 -11.12 24.88 -19.64
C THR A 218 -10.57 23.48 -19.40
N ARG A 219 -9.67 23.03 -20.28
CA ARG A 219 -9.08 21.71 -20.19
C ARG A 219 -8.14 21.60 -19.00
N GLN A 220 -8.20 20.48 -18.27
CA GLN A 220 -7.30 20.20 -17.15
C GLN A 220 -5.90 19.78 -17.65
N ARG A 221 -4.84 20.25 -16.97
CA ARG A 221 -3.42 19.89 -17.24
C ARG A 221 -2.87 18.80 -16.31
N SER A 222 -3.75 18.07 -15.64
CA SER A 222 -3.38 17.04 -14.67
C SER A 222 -2.63 15.88 -15.34
N TYR A 223 -1.42 15.59 -14.87
CA TYR A 223 -0.60 14.47 -15.35
C TYR A 223 -0.82 13.21 -14.49
N PRO A 224 -0.52 12.00 -15.01
CA PRO A 224 -0.54 10.78 -14.21
C PRO A 224 0.62 10.80 -13.21
N HIS A 225 0.33 11.22 -11.97
CA HIS A 225 1.30 11.28 -10.88
C HIS A 225 1.27 9.98 -10.07
N HIS A 226 2.31 9.15 -10.16
CA HIS A 226 2.40 7.85 -9.46
C HIS A 226 1.15 6.96 -9.67
N ALA A 227 0.68 6.87 -10.92
CA ALA A 227 -0.53 6.14 -11.29
C ALA A 227 -0.28 4.63 -11.51
N VAL A 228 0.67 4.03 -10.77
CA VAL A 228 0.99 2.60 -10.89
C VAL A 228 -0.22 1.71 -10.58
N GLY A 229 -1.07 2.15 -9.66
CA GLY A 229 -2.28 1.43 -9.31
C GLY A 229 -3.27 1.36 -10.46
N ALA A 230 -3.24 2.32 -11.39
CA ALA A 230 -4.04 2.24 -12.59
C ALA A 230 -3.56 1.14 -13.54
N LEU A 231 -2.25 0.94 -13.61
CA LEU A 231 -1.68 -0.15 -14.40
C LEU A 231 -1.96 -1.50 -13.75
N VAL A 232 -1.67 -1.65 -12.45
CA VAL A 232 -1.93 -2.90 -11.70
C VAL A 232 -3.37 -3.36 -11.89
N THR A 233 -4.34 -2.45 -11.77
CA THR A 233 -5.77 -2.77 -11.81
C THR A 233 -6.36 -2.79 -13.23
N GLY A 234 -5.61 -2.31 -14.22
CA GLY A 234 -6.13 -2.10 -15.56
C GLY A 234 -7.23 -1.04 -15.63
N LYS A 235 -7.28 -0.10 -14.66
CA LYS A 235 -8.30 0.95 -14.55
C LYS A 235 -7.60 2.28 -14.30
N GLY A 236 -7.79 3.29 -15.15
CA GLY A 236 -7.24 4.64 -14.92
C GLY A 236 -6.05 5.03 -15.80
N GLY A 237 -5.75 4.23 -16.83
CA GLY A 237 -5.24 4.81 -18.07
C GLY A 237 -6.30 5.72 -18.70
N MET A 238 -5.88 6.57 -19.63
CA MET A 238 -6.82 7.43 -20.36
C MET A 238 -7.45 6.62 -21.49
N GLU A 239 -8.63 6.07 -21.22
CA GLU A 239 -9.34 5.17 -22.12
C GLU A 239 -10.38 5.89 -22.99
N TYR A 240 -10.36 5.60 -24.28
CA TYR A 240 -11.47 5.93 -25.17
C TYR A 240 -12.72 5.07 -24.85
N PRO A 241 -13.92 5.68 -24.69
CA PRO A 241 -15.15 4.94 -24.38
C PRO A 241 -15.59 3.91 -25.43
N ASP A 242 -15.13 4.04 -26.67
CA ASP A 242 -15.46 3.16 -27.80
C ASP A 242 -14.42 2.06 -28.04
N ALA A 243 -13.36 2.01 -27.23
CA ALA A 243 -12.28 1.02 -27.33
C ALA A 243 -12.37 -0.04 -26.22
N THR A 244 -11.70 -1.17 -26.42
CA THR A 244 -11.58 -2.23 -25.41
C THR A 244 -10.11 -2.48 -25.09
N TYR A 245 -9.75 -2.36 -23.82
CA TYR A 245 -8.38 -2.52 -23.34
C TYR A 245 -8.16 -3.90 -22.74
N ARG A 246 -7.11 -4.58 -23.17
CA ARG A 246 -6.72 -5.88 -22.60
C ARG A 246 -5.98 -5.64 -21.30
N HIS A 247 -6.22 -6.45 -20.28
CA HIS A 247 -5.47 -6.37 -19.02
C HIS A 247 -5.26 -7.78 -18.44
N THR A 248 -4.23 -7.93 -17.59
CA THR A 248 -3.94 -9.18 -16.88
C THR A 248 -4.49 -9.16 -15.47
N VAL A 249 -5.36 -10.12 -15.14
CA VAL A 249 -5.98 -10.24 -13.80
C VAL A 249 -5.05 -10.93 -12.79
N ALA A 250 -4.07 -11.72 -13.26
CA ALA A 250 -3.21 -12.52 -12.39
C ALA A 250 -2.34 -11.65 -11.46
N HIS A 251 -1.71 -10.58 -11.98
CA HIS A 251 -0.88 -9.68 -11.17
C HIS A 251 -1.73 -8.77 -10.27
N GLU A 252 -2.93 -8.38 -10.72
CA GLU A 252 -3.90 -7.67 -9.90
C GLU A 252 -4.27 -8.48 -8.63
N ASN A 253 -4.58 -9.77 -8.81
CA ASN A 253 -4.95 -10.67 -7.71
C ASN A 253 -3.81 -10.95 -6.71
N LEU A 254 -2.55 -10.92 -7.16
CA LEU A 254 -1.40 -11.04 -6.24
C LEU A 254 -1.27 -9.80 -5.34
N GLY A 255 -1.74 -8.66 -5.84
CA GLY A 255 -1.62 -7.37 -5.17
C GLY A 255 -0.19 -6.90 -5.00
N CYS A 256 -0.04 -5.75 -4.34
CA CYS A 256 1.25 -5.13 -4.09
C CYS A 256 2.09 -5.95 -3.10
N VAL A 257 1.48 -6.38 -1.99
CA VAL A 257 2.18 -7.06 -0.88
C VAL A 257 2.76 -8.40 -1.31
N GLY A 258 2.09 -9.11 -2.23
CA GLY A 258 2.56 -10.39 -2.75
C GLY A 258 3.95 -10.32 -3.39
N CYS A 259 4.31 -9.18 -3.98
CA CYS A 259 5.59 -8.97 -4.68
C CYS A 259 6.55 -8.04 -3.93
N HIS A 260 6.04 -6.95 -3.37
CA HIS A 260 6.86 -5.89 -2.76
C HIS A 260 7.16 -6.12 -1.28
N MET A 261 6.47 -7.07 -0.64
CA MET A 261 6.65 -7.42 0.77
C MET A 261 6.66 -8.94 0.95
N PRO A 262 7.61 -9.66 0.31
CA PRO A 262 7.65 -11.12 0.39
C PRO A 262 7.95 -11.59 1.82
N ASN A 263 7.45 -12.78 2.17
CA ASN A 263 7.85 -13.43 3.41
C ASN A 263 9.35 -13.81 3.30
N THR A 264 10.14 -13.22 4.19
CA THR A 264 11.58 -13.38 4.28
C THR A 264 11.89 -14.00 5.64
N ASN A 265 12.32 -15.26 5.68
CA ASN A 265 12.77 -15.91 6.91
C ASN A 265 11.80 -15.76 8.12
N GLY A 266 10.48 -15.87 7.88
CA GLY A 266 9.47 -15.83 8.94
C GLY A 266 8.90 -14.45 9.28
N TYR A 267 9.29 -13.38 8.57
CA TYR A 267 8.66 -12.05 8.66
C TYR A 267 8.36 -11.47 7.27
N VAL A 268 7.55 -10.42 7.20
CA VAL A 268 7.20 -9.74 5.95
C VAL A 268 8.22 -8.63 5.68
N SER A 269 8.83 -8.62 4.49
CA SER A 269 9.86 -7.62 4.16
C SER A 269 9.30 -6.20 4.03
N HIS A 270 10.09 -5.21 4.43
CA HIS A 270 9.79 -3.77 4.38
C HIS A 270 10.77 -2.99 3.49
N LYS A 271 11.41 -3.66 2.53
CA LYS A 271 12.27 -2.98 1.53
C LYS A 271 11.48 -2.27 0.43
N PHE A 272 10.31 -2.80 0.07
CA PHE A 272 9.37 -2.36 -0.99
C PHE A 272 9.92 -2.27 -2.44
N SER A 273 11.15 -1.81 -2.61
CA SER A 273 11.76 -1.48 -3.91
C SER A 273 12.42 -2.68 -4.62
N GLU A 274 12.79 -3.71 -3.88
CA GLU A 274 13.36 -4.94 -4.42
C GLU A 274 12.30 -6.05 -4.41
N VAL A 275 11.81 -6.43 -5.60
CA VAL A 275 10.99 -7.64 -5.76
C VAL A 275 11.93 -8.83 -5.85
N ASP A 276 11.76 -9.81 -4.96
CA ASP A 276 12.53 -11.05 -5.03
C ASP A 276 12.10 -11.85 -6.26
N ILE A 277 13.05 -12.12 -7.17
CA ILE A 277 12.83 -12.93 -8.37
C ILE A 277 12.31 -14.32 -8.01
N ALA A 278 12.66 -14.88 -6.85
CA ALA A 278 12.11 -16.14 -6.37
C ALA A 278 10.58 -16.08 -6.21
N THR A 279 10.00 -14.91 -5.92
CA THR A 279 8.55 -14.71 -5.91
C THR A 279 7.95 -14.90 -7.29
N CYS A 280 8.58 -14.34 -8.32
CA CYS A 280 8.13 -14.45 -9.71
C CYS A 280 8.31 -15.88 -10.26
N GLN A 281 9.41 -16.55 -9.89
CA GLN A 281 9.72 -17.93 -10.31
C GLN A 281 8.65 -18.95 -9.90
N LYS A 282 7.85 -18.67 -8.85
CA LYS A 282 6.72 -19.50 -8.42
C LYS A 282 5.68 -19.71 -9.54
N CYS A 283 5.54 -18.75 -10.44
CA CYS A 283 4.59 -18.80 -11.56
C CYS A 283 5.27 -18.76 -12.94
N HIS A 284 6.39 -18.04 -13.08
CA HIS A 284 7.08 -17.85 -14.36
C HIS A 284 8.21 -18.88 -14.63
N GLY A 285 8.50 -19.74 -13.65
CA GLY A 285 9.48 -20.83 -13.77
C GLY A 285 10.89 -20.43 -13.35
N ALA A 286 11.70 -21.43 -13.00
CA ALA A 286 13.02 -21.27 -12.40
C ALA A 286 14.09 -20.63 -13.32
N GLY A 287 13.82 -20.51 -14.63
CA GLY A 287 14.72 -19.87 -15.59
C GLY A 287 14.67 -18.34 -15.58
N MET A 288 13.68 -17.74 -14.89
CA MET A 288 13.60 -16.29 -14.72
C MET A 288 14.71 -15.81 -13.77
N THR A 289 15.47 -14.81 -14.20
CA THR A 289 16.64 -14.28 -13.44
C THR A 289 16.53 -12.78 -13.15
N ASP A 290 15.62 -12.08 -13.81
CA ASP A 290 15.37 -10.65 -13.64
C ASP A 290 13.91 -10.31 -14.01
N LEU A 291 13.52 -9.05 -13.82
CA LEU A 291 12.21 -8.51 -14.24
C LEU A 291 12.13 -8.23 -15.74
N HIS A 292 13.23 -8.37 -16.49
CA HIS A 292 13.27 -8.12 -17.92
C HIS A 292 12.66 -9.27 -18.72
N MET A 293 12.48 -10.46 -18.16
CA MET A 293 11.74 -11.55 -18.82
C MET A 293 12.29 -11.86 -20.24
N GLY A 294 13.61 -11.80 -20.42
CA GLY A 294 14.26 -11.95 -21.72
C GLY A 294 14.19 -10.71 -22.64
N GLY A 295 13.76 -9.57 -22.12
CA GLY A 295 13.77 -8.24 -22.75
C GLY A 295 12.69 -7.98 -23.80
N GLY A 296 11.89 -9.00 -24.16
CA GLY A 296 10.90 -8.87 -25.23
C GLY A 296 9.77 -7.89 -24.92
N LEU A 297 9.33 -7.83 -23.65
CA LEU A 297 8.30 -6.89 -23.21
C LEU A 297 8.81 -5.46 -23.21
N GLN A 298 9.96 -5.21 -22.58
CA GLN A 298 10.52 -3.86 -22.46
C GLN A 298 10.82 -3.30 -23.84
N LYS A 299 11.47 -4.08 -24.71
CA LYS A 299 11.74 -3.66 -26.09
C LYS A 299 10.47 -3.31 -26.87
N ASP A 300 9.40 -4.07 -26.68
CA ASP A 300 8.11 -3.79 -27.32
C ASP A 300 7.48 -2.48 -26.80
N LEU A 301 7.45 -2.28 -25.48
CA LEU A 301 6.93 -1.05 -24.88
C LEU A 301 7.79 0.17 -25.24
N GLU A 302 9.11 0.05 -25.21
CA GLU A 302 10.07 1.09 -25.63
C GLU A 302 9.85 1.49 -27.09
N GLY A 303 9.69 0.51 -27.98
CA GLY A 303 9.41 0.76 -29.39
C GLY A 303 8.10 1.52 -29.59
N LYS A 304 7.04 1.12 -28.88
CA LYS A 304 5.73 1.79 -28.94
C LYS A 304 5.77 3.19 -28.32
N LEU A 305 6.48 3.38 -27.20
CA LEU A 305 6.68 4.70 -26.59
C LEU A 305 7.42 5.64 -27.55
N ALA A 306 8.47 5.16 -28.20
CA ALA A 306 9.22 5.95 -29.18
C ALA A 306 8.36 6.33 -30.40
N GLU A 307 7.56 5.40 -30.92
CA GLU A 307 6.60 5.67 -32.00
C GLU A 307 5.55 6.70 -31.57
N LEU A 308 4.95 6.51 -30.39
CA LEU A 308 3.93 7.40 -29.85
C LEU A 308 4.48 8.82 -29.61
N GLU A 309 5.67 8.94 -29.03
CA GLU A 309 6.32 10.23 -28.83
C GLU A 309 6.55 10.98 -30.15
N GLN A 310 7.06 10.29 -31.18
CA GLN A 310 7.24 10.89 -32.50
C GLN A 310 5.91 11.36 -33.11
N LEU A 311 4.86 10.54 -33.02
CA LEU A 311 3.52 10.91 -33.49
C LEU A 311 2.99 12.13 -32.74
N LEU A 312 3.07 12.14 -31.41
CA LEU A 312 2.59 13.25 -30.58
C LEU A 312 3.32 14.56 -30.92
N LEU A 313 4.65 14.55 -30.98
CA LEU A 313 5.42 15.74 -31.31
C LEU A 313 5.17 16.23 -32.74
N SER A 314 4.90 15.32 -33.69
CA SER A 314 4.56 15.70 -35.07
C SER A 314 3.20 16.42 -35.20
N LYS A 315 2.28 16.18 -34.25
CA LYS A 315 0.92 16.76 -34.24
C LYS A 315 0.82 18.06 -33.44
N VAL A 316 1.88 18.44 -32.71
CA VAL A 316 1.90 19.64 -31.85
C VAL A 316 2.99 20.61 -32.34
N PRO A 317 2.62 21.63 -33.14
CA PRO A 317 3.59 22.61 -33.62
C PRO A 317 4.36 23.28 -32.48
N GLY A 318 5.69 23.28 -32.57
CA GLY A 318 6.57 23.90 -31.58
C GLY A 318 6.89 23.04 -30.35
N ALA A 319 6.24 21.88 -30.17
CA ALA A 319 6.58 20.95 -29.09
C ALA A 319 7.95 20.33 -29.33
N VAL A 320 8.77 20.28 -28.27
CA VAL A 320 10.07 19.57 -28.30
C VAL A 320 10.09 18.34 -27.40
N ARG A 321 9.20 18.27 -26.41
CA ARG A 321 9.04 17.13 -25.51
C ARG A 321 7.65 17.07 -24.90
N ILE A 322 7.31 15.89 -24.40
CA ILE A 322 6.16 15.66 -23.54
C ILE A 322 6.56 16.01 -22.10
N GLY A 323 5.77 16.81 -21.40
CA GLY A 323 5.95 17.11 -19.99
C GLY A 323 5.60 15.91 -19.10
N THR A 324 6.26 15.76 -17.97
CA THR A 324 6.04 14.63 -17.04
C THR A 324 5.66 15.08 -15.63
N GLY A 325 5.38 16.37 -15.45
CA GLY A 325 4.99 16.98 -14.20
C GLY A 325 3.81 17.93 -14.34
N ASN A 326 3.18 18.26 -13.21
CA ASN A 326 1.99 19.12 -13.19
C ASN A 326 2.25 20.53 -13.76
N SER A 327 3.49 20.97 -13.79
CA SER A 327 3.91 22.29 -14.27
C SER A 327 4.37 22.31 -15.72
N ASP A 328 4.55 21.16 -16.37
CA ASP A 328 5.05 21.08 -17.75
C ASP A 328 4.24 20.13 -18.66
N PHE A 329 3.27 19.39 -18.13
CA PHE A 329 2.38 18.53 -18.90
C PHE A 329 1.33 19.34 -19.70
N PRO A 330 0.96 18.90 -20.92
CA PRO A 330 1.47 17.74 -21.65
C PRO A 330 2.64 18.05 -22.59
N PHE A 331 2.84 19.30 -23.01
CA PHE A 331 3.90 19.65 -23.96
C PHE A 331 4.54 20.98 -23.61
N VAL A 332 5.86 21.05 -23.83
CA VAL A 332 6.61 22.30 -23.78
C VAL A 332 7.37 22.53 -25.07
N ASP A 333 7.64 23.81 -25.33
CA ASP A 333 8.49 24.24 -26.43
C ASP A 333 9.99 24.26 -26.05
N LYS A 334 10.82 24.69 -27.01
CA LYS A 334 12.28 24.81 -26.85
C LYS A 334 12.72 25.77 -25.73
N ASP A 335 11.86 26.70 -25.35
CA ASP A 335 12.09 27.70 -24.31
C ASP A 335 11.44 27.25 -22.97
N ASN A 336 11.04 25.98 -22.90
CA ASN A 336 10.40 25.33 -21.75
C ASN A 336 9.07 25.98 -21.34
N GLN A 337 8.38 26.63 -22.29
CA GLN A 337 7.06 27.20 -22.08
C GLN A 337 5.98 26.16 -22.41
N LEU A 338 4.92 26.17 -21.61
CA LEU A 338 3.75 25.30 -21.81
C LEU A 338 3.03 25.65 -23.12
N ILE A 339 2.75 24.63 -23.92
CA ILE A 339 1.87 24.76 -25.09
C ILE A 339 0.41 24.83 -24.62
N ASP A 340 -0.40 25.64 -25.31
CA ASP A 340 -1.83 25.77 -25.01
C ASP A 340 -2.61 24.54 -25.45
N ILE A 341 -3.07 23.75 -24.46
CA ILE A 341 -3.79 22.50 -24.69
C ILE A 341 -5.21 22.69 -25.19
N ASN A 342 -5.80 23.88 -25.06
CA ASN A 342 -7.16 24.13 -25.52
C ASN A 342 -7.27 24.10 -27.05
N THR A 343 -6.14 24.23 -27.75
CA THR A 343 -6.05 24.20 -29.21
C THR A 343 -5.77 22.80 -29.78
N LEU A 344 -5.43 21.83 -28.94
CA LEU A 344 -4.96 20.51 -29.39
C LEU A 344 -6.11 19.52 -29.62
N PRO A 345 -5.98 18.54 -30.51
CA PRO A 345 -6.93 17.43 -30.60
C PRO A 345 -6.96 16.63 -29.28
N VAL A 346 -8.11 16.06 -28.92
CA VAL A 346 -8.26 15.27 -27.69
C VAL A 346 -7.34 14.04 -27.74
N GLU A 347 -7.17 13.46 -28.92
CA GLU A 347 -6.33 12.29 -29.16
C GLU A 347 -4.87 12.54 -28.81
N VAL A 348 -4.39 13.78 -29.00
CA VAL A 348 -3.04 14.19 -28.61
C VAL A 348 -2.91 14.25 -27.08
N LEU A 349 -3.94 14.73 -26.38
CA LEU A 349 -3.95 14.80 -24.91
C LEU A 349 -4.04 13.42 -24.28
N VAL A 350 -4.90 12.55 -24.83
CA VAL A 350 -5.04 11.15 -24.42
C VAL A 350 -3.73 10.39 -24.64
N GLY A 351 -3.13 10.52 -25.83
CA GLY A 351 -1.86 9.90 -26.13
C GLY A 351 -0.72 10.39 -25.23
N ALA A 352 -0.66 11.68 -24.91
CA ALA A 352 0.34 12.21 -23.98
C ALA A 352 0.17 11.65 -22.55
N TYR A 353 -1.07 11.52 -22.07
CA TYR A 353 -1.35 10.93 -20.76
C TYR A 353 -0.91 9.46 -20.71
N ASN A 354 -1.28 8.69 -21.73
CA ASN A 354 -0.94 7.27 -21.85
C ASN A 354 0.57 7.06 -22.07
N TYR A 355 1.25 7.96 -22.76
CA TYR A 355 2.71 7.95 -22.87
C TYR A 355 3.35 8.11 -21.48
N VAL A 356 2.95 9.10 -20.68
CA VAL A 356 3.58 9.36 -19.39
C VAL A 356 3.34 8.21 -18.40
N ILE A 357 2.12 7.67 -18.32
CA ILE A 357 1.83 6.58 -17.38
C ILE A 357 2.64 5.31 -17.71
N VAL A 358 2.73 4.92 -19.00
CA VAL A 358 3.47 3.72 -19.40
C VAL A 358 4.99 3.97 -19.34
N LYS A 359 5.45 5.18 -19.64
CA LYS A 359 6.86 5.55 -19.50
C LYS A 359 7.31 5.49 -18.05
N GLN A 360 6.54 6.05 -17.12
CA GLN A 360 6.85 5.97 -15.68
C GLN A 360 6.86 4.53 -15.18
N GLU A 361 5.94 3.69 -15.66
CA GLU A 361 5.95 2.26 -15.32
C GLU A 361 7.24 1.57 -15.75
N LEU A 362 7.72 1.87 -16.95
CA LEU A 362 8.94 1.29 -17.49
C LEU A 362 10.19 1.85 -16.80
N ASP A 363 10.23 3.15 -16.55
CA ASP A 363 11.43 3.83 -16.04
C ASP A 363 11.54 3.69 -14.51
N GLU A 364 10.43 3.85 -13.78
CA GLU A 364 10.42 4.12 -12.34
C GLU A 364 9.80 3.02 -11.48
N PHE A 365 8.74 2.33 -11.94
CA PHE A 365 7.95 1.47 -11.04
C PHE A 365 8.15 -0.04 -11.24
N GLY A 366 7.83 -0.57 -12.41
CA GLY A 366 7.64 -2.02 -12.59
C GLY A 366 8.31 -2.62 -13.81
N LYS A 367 9.03 -1.84 -14.62
CA LYS A 367 9.62 -2.32 -15.89
C LYS A 367 8.56 -2.92 -16.84
N GLY A 368 7.31 -2.47 -16.72
CA GLY A 368 6.16 -2.94 -17.51
C GLY A 368 5.46 -4.17 -16.95
N VAL A 369 5.91 -4.74 -15.82
CA VAL A 369 5.42 -6.04 -15.33
C VAL A 369 4.09 -5.94 -14.60
N HIS A 370 3.68 -4.76 -14.10
CA HIS A 370 2.43 -4.65 -13.34
C HIS A 370 1.21 -5.10 -14.17
N ASN A 371 1.14 -4.67 -15.43
CA ASN A 371 0.10 -5.12 -16.36
C ASN A 371 0.55 -4.95 -17.82
N PRO A 372 1.34 -5.91 -18.36
CA PRO A 372 1.90 -5.82 -19.70
C PRO A 372 0.85 -5.64 -20.80
N SER A 373 -0.29 -6.33 -20.67
CA SER A 373 -1.39 -6.27 -21.63
C SER A 373 -2.02 -4.89 -21.66
N TYR A 374 -2.24 -4.29 -20.49
CA TYR A 374 -2.88 -2.99 -20.38
C TYR A 374 -1.97 -1.86 -20.85
N ALA A 375 -0.70 -1.88 -20.43
CA ALA A 375 0.30 -0.94 -20.93
C ALA A 375 0.38 -0.97 -22.47
N ARG A 376 0.40 -2.18 -23.07
CA ARG A 376 0.38 -2.34 -24.52
C ARG A 376 -0.90 -1.81 -25.15
N SER A 377 -2.07 -2.14 -24.62
CA SER A 377 -3.35 -1.67 -25.15
C SER A 377 -3.48 -0.14 -25.11
N LEU A 378 -3.00 0.53 -24.05
CA LEU A 378 -2.98 1.99 -23.97
C LEU A 378 -2.14 2.62 -25.08
N LEU A 379 -0.94 2.07 -25.33
CA LEU A 379 -0.05 2.57 -26.38
C LEU A 379 -0.62 2.28 -27.78
N ASP A 380 -1.10 1.06 -28.02
CA ASP A 380 -1.64 0.65 -29.32
C ASP A 380 -2.82 1.52 -29.74
N GLU A 381 -3.78 1.75 -28.84
CA GLU A 381 -4.94 2.58 -29.12
C GLU A 381 -4.54 4.04 -29.34
N SER A 382 -3.62 4.58 -28.52
CA SER A 382 -3.12 5.94 -28.68
C SER A 382 -2.40 6.16 -30.02
N ILE A 383 -1.56 5.20 -30.42
CA ILE A 383 -0.86 5.22 -31.72
C ILE A 383 -1.87 5.14 -32.87
N GLN A 384 -2.85 4.23 -32.77
CA GLN A 384 -3.86 4.04 -33.81
C GLN A 384 -4.68 5.31 -34.05
N ARG A 385 -5.04 6.06 -33.00
CA ARG A 385 -5.84 7.29 -33.13
C ARG A 385 -5.07 8.48 -33.67
N LEU A 386 -3.74 8.46 -33.60
CA LEU A 386 -2.87 9.54 -34.09
C LEU A 386 -2.39 9.35 -35.53
N LYS A 387 -2.44 8.12 -36.04
CA LYS A 387 -2.20 7.79 -37.45
C LYS A 387 -3.39 8.24 -38.30
#